data_AF-A0A382BQM1-F1
#
_entry.id   AF-A0A382BQM1-F1
#
_cell.length_a   1.000
_cell.length_b   1.000
_cell.length_c   1.000
_cell.angle_alpha   90.00
_cell.angle_beta   90.00
_cell.angle_gamma   90.00
#
_symmetry.space_group_name_H-M   'P 1'
#
loop_
_entity.id
_entity.type
_entity.pdbx_description
1 polymer ?
#
loop_
_entity_poly.entity_id
_entity_poly.type
_entity_poly.pdbx_seq_one_letter_code
_entity_poly.pdbx_strand_id
1 'polypeptide(L)'
;LQAPEQGGEFEYRTGLRDENNPNYAGVGAFLQSSNASTSKLILHPGTLNVFRGRNTLHRVTPIQGARERIIAVFSYFEHPAVRLTDEDNLGFYGRTPVSSK
;
A
#
# COMPACT_ATOMS: atom_id res chain seq x y z
N LEU A 1 -16.69 1.70 0.99
CA LEU A 1 -15.40 2.25 1.50
C LEU A 1 -15.67 2.83 2.88
N GLN A 2 -14.80 2.57 3.86
CA GLN A 2 -15.02 2.98 5.26
C GLN A 2 -13.69 3.44 5.88
N ALA A 3 -13.69 4.62 6.51
CA ALA A 3 -12.55 5.11 7.28
C ALA A 3 -12.58 4.53 8.71
N PRO A 4 -11.42 4.31 9.34
CA PRO A 4 -11.34 3.95 10.75
C PRO A 4 -11.68 5.14 11.65
N GLU A 5 -11.72 4.94 12.96
CA GLU A 5 -11.82 6.03 13.93
C GLU A 5 -10.52 6.84 14.01
N GLN A 6 -9.37 6.16 14.05
CA GLN A 6 -8.04 6.76 14.11
C GLN A 6 -7.02 5.93 13.33
N GLY A 7 -5.91 6.56 12.92
CA GLY A 7 -4.88 5.95 12.09
C GLY A 7 -5.32 5.71 10.64
N GLY A 8 -4.67 4.76 9.95
CA GLY A 8 -4.94 4.47 8.54
C GLY A 8 -4.47 5.56 7.56
N GLU A 9 -3.63 6.47 8.03
CA GLU A 9 -2.94 7.49 7.23
C GLU A 9 -2.02 6.78 6.24
N PHE A 10 -2.04 7.22 4.98
CA PHE A 10 -1.13 6.72 3.97
C PHE A 10 0.21 7.45 4.10
N GLU A 11 1.24 6.75 4.55
CA GLU A 11 2.60 7.26 4.67
C GLU A 11 3.42 6.81 3.46
N TYR A 12 4.19 7.72 2.86
CA TYR A 12 4.99 7.38 1.69
C TYR A 12 6.27 8.20 1.55
N ARG A 13 7.20 7.66 0.75
CA ARG A 13 8.41 8.34 0.27
C ARG A 13 8.72 7.89 -1.16
N THR A 14 8.65 8.83 -2.09
CA THR A 14 8.94 8.61 -3.51
C THR A 14 10.43 8.55 -3.77
N GLY A 15 10.86 7.73 -4.73
CA GLY A 15 12.26 7.71 -5.19
C GLY A 15 13.23 7.21 -4.12
N LEU A 16 12.75 6.49 -3.11
CA LEU A 16 13.62 5.91 -2.08
C LEU A 16 14.43 4.74 -2.62
N ARG A 17 13.93 4.09 -3.67
CA ARG A 17 14.53 2.94 -4.34
C ARG A 17 14.66 3.24 -5.83
N ASP A 18 15.54 2.52 -6.50
CA ASP A 18 15.62 2.49 -7.95
C ASP A 18 15.86 1.04 -8.43
N GLU A 19 15.99 0.87 -9.74
CA GLU A 19 16.10 -0.46 -10.36
C GLU A 19 17.39 -1.20 -9.98
N ASN A 20 18.44 -0.47 -9.60
CA ASN A 20 19.75 -0.99 -9.25
C ASN A 20 20.02 -0.97 -7.74
N ASN A 21 19.25 -0.19 -6.98
CA ASN A 21 19.45 -0.01 -5.55
C ASN A 21 18.13 -0.12 -4.76
N PRO A 22 17.93 -1.21 -4.00
CA PRO A 22 16.78 -1.35 -3.11
C PRO A 22 16.83 -0.45 -1.87
N ASN A 23 17.97 0.19 -1.58
CA ASN A 23 18.16 1.15 -0.49
C ASN A 23 17.65 0.66 0.88
N TYR A 24 18.08 -0.52 1.32
CA TYR A 24 17.61 -1.14 2.57
C TYR A 24 17.83 -0.24 3.80
N ALA A 25 18.93 0.51 3.86
CA ALA A 25 19.18 1.45 4.95
C ALA A 25 18.12 2.57 5.00
N GLY A 26 17.80 3.17 3.85
CA GLY A 26 16.74 4.18 3.75
C GLY A 26 15.36 3.62 4.07
N VAL A 27 15.08 2.38 3.65
CA VAL A 27 13.84 1.66 4.02
C VAL A 27 13.77 1.44 5.53
N GLY A 28 14.83 0.91 6.15
CA GLY A 28 14.90 0.71 7.60
C GLY A 28 14.69 2.00 8.38
N ALA A 29 15.34 3.08 7.94
CA ALA A 29 15.18 4.41 8.55
C ALA A 29 13.77 5.00 8.36
N PHE A 30 13.03 4.65 7.31
CA PHE A 30 11.63 5.05 7.13
C PHE A 30 10.70 4.26 8.06
N LEU A 31 11.00 2.99 8.28
CA LEU A 31 10.18 2.12 9.13
C LEU A 31 10.28 2.51 10.62
N GLN A 32 11.43 3.04 11.05
CA GLN A 32 11.62 3.61 12.38
C GLN A 32 10.82 4.91 12.54
N SER A 33 10.03 5.00 13.62
CA SER A 33 9.08 6.10 13.89
C SER A 33 9.80 7.38 14.32
N SER A 34 10.37 8.12 13.38
CA SER A 34 10.89 9.49 13.61
C SER A 34 11.36 10.21 12.33
N ASN A 35 11.10 9.68 11.13
CA ASN A 35 11.70 10.26 9.93
C ASN A 35 10.93 11.50 9.44
N ALA A 36 11.57 12.68 9.55
CA ALA A 36 11.04 13.96 9.07
C ALA A 36 10.76 14.00 7.55
N SER A 37 11.29 13.03 6.79
CA SER A 37 11.10 12.93 5.33
C SER A 37 9.88 12.10 4.90
N THR A 38 9.05 11.65 5.83
CA THR A 38 7.82 10.90 5.55
C THR A 38 6.69 11.86 5.15
N SER A 39 6.15 11.68 3.95
CA SER A 39 4.92 12.36 3.54
C SER A 39 3.70 11.57 4.02
N LYS A 40 2.63 12.27 4.40
CA LYS A 40 1.38 11.66 4.87
C LYS A 40 0.18 12.18 4.10
N LEU A 41 -0.76 11.28 3.80
CA LEU A 41 -2.07 11.60 3.22
C LEU A 41 -3.18 10.99 4.07
N ILE A 42 -4.12 11.83 4.48
CA ILE A 42 -5.37 11.40 5.10
C ILE A 42 -6.37 11.12 3.98
N LEU A 43 -6.87 9.90 3.91
CA LEU A 43 -7.83 9.47 2.90
C LEU A 43 -9.23 9.40 3.52
N HIS A 44 -10.20 10.00 2.84
CA HIS A 44 -11.60 9.95 3.24
C HIS A 44 -12.36 8.90 2.40
N PRO A 45 -13.51 8.38 2.87
CA PRO A 45 -14.34 7.52 2.05
C PRO A 45 -14.68 8.19 0.72
N GLY A 46 -14.41 7.50 -0.39
CA GLY A 46 -14.60 8.02 -1.74
C GLY A 46 -13.35 8.67 -2.37
N THR A 47 -12.28 8.90 -1.62
CA THR A 47 -11.01 9.37 -2.20
C THR A 47 -10.39 8.29 -3.09
N LEU A 48 -10.07 8.66 -4.34
CA LEU A 48 -9.21 7.87 -5.22
C LEU A 48 -7.77 8.39 -5.12
N ASN A 49 -6.87 7.57 -4.58
CA ASN A 49 -5.44 7.87 -4.54
C ASN A 49 -4.71 7.05 -5.62
N VAL A 50 -4.01 7.74 -6.53
CA VAL A 50 -3.26 7.12 -7.63
C VAL A 50 -1.78 7.42 -7.44
N PHE A 51 -0.94 6.38 -7.40
CA PHE A 51 0.51 6.53 -7.24
C PHE A 51 1.26 5.40 -7.95
N ARG A 52 2.52 5.67 -8.35
CA ARG A 52 3.41 4.68 -8.94
C ARG A 52 4.21 3.96 -7.85
N GLY A 53 3.84 2.71 -7.56
CA GLY A 53 4.40 1.94 -6.44
C GLY A 53 5.85 1.48 -6.59
N ARG A 54 6.35 1.25 -7.82
CA ARG A 54 7.61 0.51 -8.09
C ARG A 54 8.85 1.04 -7.34
N ASN A 55 8.93 2.34 -7.07
CA ASN A 55 10.03 2.98 -6.32
C ASN A 55 9.56 3.87 -5.16
N THR A 56 8.28 3.77 -4.80
CA THR A 56 7.67 4.53 -3.72
C THR A 56 7.47 3.60 -2.55
N LEU A 57 8.25 3.79 -1.48
CA LEU A 57 7.93 3.11 -0.22
C LEU A 57 6.65 3.72 0.32
N HIS A 58 5.68 2.89 0.70
CA HIS A 58 4.42 3.33 1.24
C HIS A 58 3.88 2.32 2.25
N ARG A 59 3.15 2.81 3.24
CA ARG A 59 2.45 2.00 4.24
C ARG A 59 1.21 2.73 4.75
N VAL A 60 0.42 2.05 5.57
CA VAL A 60 -0.65 2.69 6.35
C VAL A 60 -0.27 2.67 7.82
N THR A 61 -0.58 3.75 8.55
CA THR A 61 -0.43 3.74 10.01
C THR A 61 -1.39 2.73 10.66
N PRO A 62 -1.02 2.16 11.82
CA PRO A 62 -1.89 1.21 12.52
C PRO A 62 -3.30 1.76 12.74
N ILE A 63 -4.30 0.92 12.48
CA ILE A 63 -5.70 1.25 12.73
C ILE A 63 -5.96 1.23 14.23
N GLN A 64 -6.71 2.22 14.71
CA GLN A 64 -7.11 2.33 16.11
C GLN A 64 -8.60 2.57 16.21
N GLY A 65 -9.22 2.00 17.25
CA GLY A 65 -10.66 2.04 17.48
C GLY A 65 -11.38 0.76 17.02
N ALA A 66 -12.70 0.74 17.21
CA ALA A 66 -13.52 -0.45 16.93
C ALA A 66 -13.96 -0.56 15.47
N ARG A 67 -13.95 0.56 14.74
CA ARG A 67 -14.36 0.61 13.34
C ARG A 67 -13.25 0.10 12.40
N GLU A 68 -13.57 -0.94 11.66
CA GLU A 68 -12.70 -1.46 10.60
C GLU A 68 -12.46 -0.43 9.49
N ARG A 69 -11.26 -0.47 8.88
CA ARG A 69 -10.95 0.29 7.67
C ARG A 69 -11.21 -0.58 6.44
N ILE A 70 -12.07 -0.11 5.54
CA ILE A 70 -12.43 -0.83 4.31
C ILE A 70 -12.01 -0.01 3.09
N ILE A 71 -11.09 -0.56 2.30
CA ILE A 71 -10.61 0.02 1.05
C ILE A 71 -10.75 -0.95 -0.12
N ALA A 72 -10.81 -0.41 -1.34
CA ALA A 72 -10.59 -1.17 -2.56
C ALA A 72 -9.22 -0.77 -3.13
N VAL A 73 -8.44 -1.76 -3.56
CA VAL A 73 -7.13 -1.54 -4.19
C VAL A 73 -7.23 -2.01 -5.64
N PHE A 74 -6.83 -1.15 -6.56
CA PHE A 74 -6.73 -1.47 -7.97
C PHE A 74 -5.25 -1.50 -8.36
N SER A 75 -4.85 -2.55 -9.07
CA SER A 75 -3.54 -2.66 -9.68
C SER A 75 -3.68 -2.45 -11.18
N TYR A 76 -2.89 -1.53 -11.73
CA TYR A 76 -2.85 -1.22 -13.14
C TYR A 76 -1.51 -1.66 -13.74
N PHE A 77 -1.57 -2.28 -14.91
CA PHE A 77 -0.41 -2.69 -15.70
C PHE A 77 -0.53 -2.10 -17.10
N GLU A 78 0.61 -1.76 -17.70
CA GLU A 78 0.67 -1.19 -19.05
C GLU A 78 0.25 -2.20 -20.13
N HIS A 79 0.34 -3.49 -19.82
CA HIS A 79 -0.04 -4.58 -20.73
C HIS A 79 -1.42 -5.14 -20.39
N PRO A 80 -2.24 -5.48 -21.41
CA PRO A 80 -3.56 -6.06 -21.19
C PRO A 80 -3.47 -7.48 -20.60
N ALA A 81 -4.58 -7.93 -20.02
CA ALA A 81 -4.78 -9.29 -19.50
C ALA A 81 -3.82 -9.72 -18.36
N VAL A 82 -3.10 -8.79 -17.73
CA VAL A 82 -2.32 -9.08 -16.53
C VAL A 82 -3.26 -9.31 -15.34
N ARG A 83 -3.04 -10.41 -14.63
CA ARG A 83 -3.77 -10.78 -13.40
C ARG A 83 -2.76 -11.20 -12.35
N LEU A 84 -3.10 -10.96 -11.09
CA LEU A 84 -2.38 -11.53 -9.96
C LEU A 84 -2.49 -13.05 -10.03
N THR A 85 -1.38 -13.74 -9.80
CA THR A 85 -1.37 -15.21 -9.68
C THR A 85 -2.11 -15.64 -8.42
N ASP A 86 -2.43 -16.93 -8.29
CA ASP A 86 -3.02 -17.45 -7.05
C ASP A 86 -2.08 -17.25 -5.84
N GLU A 87 -0.77 -17.39 -6.07
CA GLU A 87 0.25 -17.12 -5.05
C GLU A 87 0.25 -15.65 -4.62
N ASP A 88 0.18 -14.72 -5.57
CA ASP A 88 0.07 -13.29 -5.28
C ASP A 88 -1.21 -12.98 -4.47
N ASN A 89 -2.36 -13.54 -4.86
CA ASN A 89 -3.62 -13.31 -4.17
C ASN A 89 -3.59 -13.84 -2.72
N LEU A 90 -3.00 -15.03 -2.52
CA LEU A 90 -2.79 -15.57 -1.19
C LEU A 90 -1.84 -14.67 -0.37
N GLY A 91 -0.74 -14.20 -0.97
CA GLY A 91 0.24 -13.34 -0.30
C GLY A 91 -0.31 -11.96 0.08
N PHE A 92 -1.10 -11.33 -0.79
CA PHE A 92 -1.64 -9.98 -0.54
C PHE A 92 -2.92 -9.98 0.30
N TYR A 93 -3.83 -10.93 0.05
CA TYR A 93 -5.18 -10.89 0.60
C TYR A 93 -5.49 -12.07 1.53
N GLY A 94 -4.58 -13.04 1.65
CA GLY A 94 -4.80 -14.26 2.43
C GLY A 94 -5.89 -15.16 1.84
N ARG A 95 -6.28 -14.94 0.58
CA ARG A 95 -7.37 -15.66 -0.10
C ARG A 95 -7.00 -15.85 -1.56
N THR A 96 -7.23 -17.05 -2.09
CA THR A 96 -7.19 -17.29 -3.53
C THR A 96 -8.59 -17.11 -4.13
N PRO A 97 -8.71 -16.65 -5.39
CA PRO A 97 -9.97 -16.75 -6.11
C PRO A 97 -10.42 -18.20 -6.16
N VAL A 98 -11.72 -18.46 -6.02
CA VAL A 98 -12.25 -19.81 -6.30
C VAL A 98 -12.03 -20.06 -7.77
N SER A 99 -11.10 -20.97 -8.10
CA SER A 99 -10.86 -21.37 -9.48
C SER A 99 -12.15 -21.94 -10.04
N SER A 100 -12.73 -21.25 -11.02
CA SER A 100 -13.88 -21.75 -11.78
C SER A 100 -13.41 -22.97 -12.56
N LYS A 101 -13.92 -24.15 -12.17
CA LYS A 101 -13.87 -25.36 -13.00
C LYS A 101 -14.62 -25.15 -14.30
#